data_AF-A0A2D9Q5R2-F1
#
_entry.id   AF-A0A2D9Q5R2-F1
#
_cell.length_a   1.000
_cell.length_b   1.000
_cell.length_c   1.000
_cell.angle_alpha   90.00
_cell.angle_beta   90.00
_cell.angle_gamma   90.00
#
_symmetry.space_group_name_H-M   'P 1'
#
loop_
_entity.id
_entity.type
_entity.pdbx_description
1 polymer ?
#
loop_
_entity_poly.entity_id
_entity_poly.type
_entity_poly.pdbx_seq_one_letter_code
_entity_poly.pdbx_strand_id
1 'polypeptide(L)'
;GYDEPEILSFVCEWLDPWRGAVTEDDLWDWENNSTIDYIQQLQRMMKSWKPQPSEMVLHNDKLTQTGQLTMVALLRAQRRYDEALDLALSLVRSDPIGVRPRIAVALCLLDTGQWHDAKSVLDEVIKSDSKDPRVQALAVIFGYGTKGREHLEVSLLLDEEKEIRKWMDVAPVNAYAAVLQKGGLDEAMNANVLIAAHEATRRAVAPRYSSGILASIFQYLVLLPIWFVLGIFVYQEVGDAEGLTVLGALLFLNYSYRRVSRQQEHLIRHRDQRGMIKYARRLKRYKAVPQASNIPIGNHLLLGGILVTVNGVVLDIGYPAWMFERLPKEPEKKVRQRLRKRGIALEKAKTPRVSPLGKAWWLKRPKEHTESGPLLERAIGPVAYRGRTNYVRKKEPQALNDAAQGKETPLQKRFIPRNTIRSERS
;
A
#
# COMPACT_ATOMS: atom_id res chain seq x y z
N GLY A 1 -0.31 -20.85 -7.52
CA GLY A 1 -0.37 -20.17 -8.81
C GLY A 1 1.04 -19.85 -9.21
N TYR A 2 1.41 -20.25 -10.41
CA TYR A 2 2.55 -19.67 -11.12
C TYR A 2 1.92 -18.58 -11.99
N ASP A 3 2.38 -17.33 -11.91
CA ASP A 3 1.97 -16.36 -12.93
C ASP A 3 2.79 -16.74 -14.18
N GLU A 4 2.10 -17.18 -15.23
CA GLU A 4 2.73 -17.51 -16.51
C GLU A 4 3.49 -16.28 -17.04
N PRO A 5 4.62 -16.42 -17.75
CA PRO A 5 5.39 -15.30 -18.31
C PRO A 5 4.54 -14.25 -19.05
N GLU A 6 3.43 -14.69 -19.62
CA GLU A 6 2.39 -13.92 -20.27
C GLU A 6 1.73 -12.90 -19.32
N ILE A 7 1.41 -13.30 -18.08
CA ILE A 7 0.84 -12.41 -17.06
C ILE A 7 1.85 -11.34 -16.66
N LEU A 8 3.13 -11.71 -16.51
CA LEU A 8 4.17 -10.73 -16.20
C LEU A 8 4.37 -9.72 -17.35
N SER A 9 4.33 -10.18 -18.61
CA SER A 9 4.34 -9.31 -19.78
C SER A 9 3.13 -8.37 -19.80
N PHE A 10 1.94 -8.92 -19.56
CA PHE A 10 0.70 -8.15 -19.46
C PHE A 10 0.79 -7.05 -18.39
N VAL A 11 1.27 -7.38 -17.19
CA VAL A 11 1.42 -6.42 -16.09
C VAL A 11 2.45 -5.33 -16.44
N CYS A 12 3.56 -5.69 -17.09
CA CYS A 12 4.55 -4.74 -17.56
C CYS A 12 3.97 -3.76 -18.60
N GLU A 13 3.21 -4.25 -19.56
CA GLU A 13 2.52 -3.40 -20.54
C GLU A 13 1.40 -2.56 -19.90
N TRP A 14 0.69 -3.13 -18.93
CA TRP A 14 -0.35 -2.44 -18.18
C TRP A 14 0.21 -1.21 -17.43
N LEU A 15 1.39 -1.37 -16.83
CA LEU A 15 2.11 -0.32 -16.10
C LEU A 15 2.55 0.86 -16.98
N ASP A 16 2.67 0.68 -18.30
CA ASP A 16 2.97 1.75 -19.25
C ASP A 16 1.69 2.15 -20.03
N PRO A 17 0.88 3.10 -19.51
CA PRO A 17 -0.35 3.53 -20.18
C PRO A 17 -0.11 4.32 -21.48
N TRP A 18 1.14 4.65 -21.82
CA TRP A 18 1.46 5.48 -22.98
C TRP A 18 2.05 4.69 -24.15
N ARG A 19 2.74 3.58 -23.87
CA ARG A 19 3.37 2.73 -24.90
C ARG A 19 2.92 1.27 -24.86
N GLY A 20 2.31 0.82 -23.77
CA GLY A 20 1.78 -0.54 -23.66
C GLY A 20 0.62 -0.76 -24.63
N ALA A 21 0.51 -1.98 -25.17
CA ALA A 21 -0.56 -2.35 -26.10
C ALA A 21 -1.84 -2.78 -25.37
N VAL A 22 -1.70 -3.27 -24.13
CA VAL A 22 -2.82 -3.70 -23.28
C VAL A 22 -3.79 -2.56 -22.99
N THR A 23 -5.07 -2.84 -23.17
CA THR A 23 -6.25 -1.99 -22.92
C THR A 23 -7.13 -2.58 -21.81
N GLU A 24 -8.17 -1.85 -21.41
CA GLU A 24 -9.15 -2.38 -20.42
C GLU A 24 -9.89 -3.61 -20.96
N ASP A 25 -10.04 -3.73 -22.29
CA ASP A 25 -10.74 -4.87 -22.90
C ASP A 25 -9.92 -6.16 -22.82
N ASP A 26 -8.59 -6.07 -22.87
CA ASP A 26 -7.71 -7.24 -22.74
C ASP A 26 -7.71 -7.83 -21.33
N LEU A 27 -8.24 -7.12 -20.33
CA LEU A 27 -8.43 -7.69 -18.98
C LEU A 27 -9.48 -8.81 -18.97
N TRP A 28 -10.42 -8.81 -19.93
CA TRP A 28 -11.46 -9.83 -20.03
C TRP A 28 -10.89 -11.19 -20.44
N ASP A 29 -9.76 -11.22 -21.14
CA ASP A 29 -9.10 -12.47 -21.53
C ASP A 29 -8.49 -13.21 -20.33
N TRP A 30 -8.37 -12.54 -19.18
CA TRP A 30 -7.75 -13.05 -17.96
C TRP A 30 -8.72 -13.12 -16.77
N GLU A 31 -10.02 -13.28 -17.04
CA GLU A 31 -11.03 -13.47 -16.01
C GLU A 31 -10.65 -14.59 -15.04
N ASN A 32 -10.89 -14.37 -13.74
CA ASN A 32 -10.56 -15.28 -12.64
C ASN A 32 -9.06 -15.49 -12.37
N ASN A 33 -8.19 -14.65 -12.92
CA ASN A 33 -6.80 -14.61 -12.50
C ASN A 33 -6.61 -13.69 -11.29
N SER A 34 -6.07 -14.21 -10.19
CA SER A 34 -5.89 -13.45 -8.94
C SER A 34 -5.10 -12.15 -9.10
N THR A 35 -4.04 -12.17 -9.91
CA THR A 35 -3.18 -11.00 -10.17
C THR A 35 -3.97 -9.91 -10.88
N ILE A 36 -4.69 -10.28 -11.94
CA ILE A 36 -5.49 -9.35 -12.75
C ILE A 36 -6.68 -8.80 -11.97
N ASP A 37 -7.40 -9.66 -11.25
CA ASP A 37 -8.52 -9.24 -10.39
C ASP A 37 -8.05 -8.28 -9.30
N TYR A 38 -6.87 -8.52 -8.72
CA TYR A 38 -6.30 -7.60 -7.74
C TYR A 38 -5.87 -6.27 -8.37
N ILE A 39 -5.35 -6.25 -9.60
CA ILE A 39 -5.09 -5.01 -10.35
C ILE A 39 -6.39 -4.21 -10.56
N GLN A 40 -7.48 -4.87 -10.97
CA GLN A 40 -8.78 -4.21 -11.08
C GLN A 40 -9.25 -3.66 -9.72
N GLN A 41 -9.00 -4.38 -8.63
CA GLN A 41 -9.30 -3.88 -7.29
C GLN A 41 -8.47 -2.63 -6.94
N LEU A 42 -7.16 -2.61 -7.23
CA LEU A 42 -6.31 -1.43 -7.03
C LEU A 42 -6.84 -0.22 -7.82
N GLN A 43 -7.31 -0.43 -9.05
CA GLN A 43 -7.94 0.64 -9.84
C GLN A 43 -9.23 1.15 -9.22
N ARG A 44 -10.11 0.26 -8.77
CA ARG A 44 -11.36 0.64 -8.07
C ARG A 44 -11.07 1.38 -6.76
N MET A 45 -10.04 0.95 -6.02
CA MET A 45 -9.56 1.63 -4.82
C MET A 45 -9.05 3.02 -5.16
N MET A 46 -8.22 3.18 -6.20
CA MET A 46 -7.70 4.47 -6.63
C MET A 46 -8.80 5.41 -7.12
N LYS A 47 -9.71 4.92 -7.97
CA LYS A 47 -10.83 5.67 -8.58
C LYS A 47 -11.60 6.49 -7.56
N SER A 48 -11.75 5.95 -6.36
CA SER A 48 -12.55 6.55 -5.30
C SER A 48 -11.78 6.76 -4.00
N TRP A 49 -10.47 6.50 -3.94
CA TRP A 49 -9.73 6.38 -2.67
C TRP A 49 -10.44 5.51 -1.63
N LYS A 50 -11.18 4.47 -2.04
CA LYS A 50 -11.96 3.64 -1.13
C LYS A 50 -11.12 2.41 -0.73
N PRO A 51 -10.93 2.12 0.56
CA PRO A 51 -10.12 0.97 1.01
C PRO A 51 -10.67 -0.39 0.58
N GLN A 52 -12.00 -0.52 0.50
CA GLN A 52 -12.68 -1.75 0.12
C GLN A 52 -13.75 -1.43 -0.93
N PRO A 53 -13.53 -1.77 -2.22
CA PRO A 53 -14.56 -1.69 -3.26
C PRO A 53 -15.74 -2.63 -2.93
N SER A 54 -16.93 -2.35 -3.46
CA SER A 54 -18.14 -3.17 -3.20
C SER A 54 -18.15 -4.51 -3.94
N GLU A 55 -17.55 -4.53 -5.13
CA GLU A 55 -17.42 -5.73 -5.96
C GLU A 55 -15.99 -6.24 -5.82
N MET A 56 -15.82 -7.32 -5.07
CA MET A 56 -14.54 -7.97 -4.84
C MET A 56 -14.63 -9.43 -5.28
N VAL A 57 -13.87 -9.79 -6.31
CA VAL A 57 -13.59 -11.20 -6.61
C VAL A 57 -12.53 -11.65 -5.60
N LEU A 58 -12.88 -12.61 -4.75
CA LEU A 58 -12.00 -13.11 -3.70
C LEU A 58 -11.56 -14.53 -4.05
N HIS A 59 -10.29 -14.67 -4.40
CA HIS A 59 -9.65 -15.98 -4.55
C HIS A 59 -9.16 -16.50 -3.21
N ASN A 60 -9.13 -17.82 -3.06
CA ASN A 60 -8.55 -18.48 -1.89
C ASN A 60 -7.06 -18.75 -2.12
N ASP A 61 -6.28 -17.69 -2.33
CA ASP A 61 -4.86 -17.78 -2.60
C ASP A 61 -4.03 -16.74 -1.83
N LYS A 62 -2.71 -16.96 -1.79
CA LYS A 62 -1.78 -16.14 -1.02
C LYS A 62 -1.67 -14.71 -1.56
N LEU A 63 -1.86 -14.52 -2.86
CA LEU A 63 -1.83 -13.20 -3.49
C LEU A 63 -3.02 -12.36 -3.02
N THR A 64 -4.25 -12.91 -3.07
CA THR A 64 -5.46 -12.21 -2.61
C THR A 64 -5.36 -11.89 -1.12
N GLN A 65 -4.91 -12.85 -0.30
CA GLN A 65 -4.68 -12.61 1.13
C GLN A 65 -3.66 -11.47 1.37
N THR A 66 -2.61 -11.42 0.55
CA THR A 66 -1.62 -10.34 0.61
C THR A 66 -2.20 -9.00 0.19
N GLY A 67 -3.01 -8.97 -0.88
CA GLY A 67 -3.69 -7.77 -1.35
C GLY A 67 -4.70 -7.20 -0.35
N GLN A 68 -5.37 -8.07 0.41
CA GLN A 68 -6.26 -7.65 1.48
C GLN A 68 -5.52 -6.94 2.63
N LEU A 69 -4.23 -7.20 2.87
CA LEU A 69 -3.44 -6.44 3.86
C LEU A 69 -3.30 -4.96 3.47
N THR A 70 -3.21 -4.66 2.17
CA THR A 70 -3.25 -3.28 1.66
C THR A 70 -4.56 -2.59 2.04
N MET A 71 -5.68 -3.31 1.98
CA MET A 71 -6.98 -2.78 2.38
C MET A 71 -7.04 -2.51 3.89
N VAL A 72 -6.47 -3.39 4.71
CA VAL A 72 -6.29 -3.14 6.16
C VAL A 72 -5.49 -1.86 6.38
N ALA A 73 -4.35 -1.69 5.71
CA ALA A 73 -3.52 -0.48 5.82
C ALA A 73 -4.30 0.80 5.46
N LEU A 74 -5.13 0.74 4.41
CA LEU A 74 -5.97 1.84 3.97
C LEU A 74 -7.14 2.13 4.93
N LEU A 75 -7.78 1.11 5.49
CA LEU A 75 -8.81 1.28 6.51
C LEU A 75 -8.25 1.94 7.76
N ARG A 76 -7.07 1.50 8.23
CA ARG A 76 -6.34 2.14 9.33
C ARG A 76 -6.02 3.60 9.03
N ALA A 77 -5.51 3.89 7.83
CA ALA A 77 -5.20 5.26 7.40
C ALA A 77 -6.44 6.15 7.33
N GLN A 78 -7.59 5.57 6.96
CA GLN A 78 -8.88 6.25 6.94
C GLN A 78 -9.66 6.19 8.26
N ARG A 79 -9.02 5.73 9.35
CA ARG A 79 -9.56 5.68 10.72
C ARG A 79 -10.81 4.82 10.89
N ARG A 80 -10.94 3.78 10.06
CA ARG A 80 -12.01 2.77 10.12
C ARG A 80 -11.46 1.54 10.83
N TYR A 81 -11.14 1.69 12.13
CA TYR A 81 -10.36 0.70 12.87
C TYR A 81 -11.10 -0.61 13.12
N ASP A 82 -12.41 -0.54 13.39
CA ASP A 82 -13.21 -1.74 13.66
C ASP A 82 -13.29 -2.61 12.39
N GLU A 83 -13.57 -2.00 11.23
CA GLU A 83 -13.56 -2.69 9.95
C GLU A 83 -12.16 -3.22 9.58
N ALA A 84 -11.10 -2.49 9.93
CA ALA A 84 -9.72 -2.95 9.72
C ALA A 84 -9.41 -4.19 10.57
N LEU A 85 -9.86 -4.20 11.82
CA LEU A 85 -9.68 -5.31 12.76
C LEU A 85 -10.47 -6.54 12.29
N ASP A 86 -11.72 -6.37 11.87
CA ASP A 86 -12.56 -7.46 11.37
C ASP A 86 -11.93 -8.13 10.14
N LEU A 87 -11.46 -7.33 9.17
CA LEU A 87 -10.75 -7.86 7.99
C LEU A 87 -9.43 -8.54 8.38
N ALA A 88 -8.67 -7.97 9.31
CA ALA A 88 -7.43 -8.58 9.78
C ALA A 88 -7.67 -9.92 10.49
N LEU A 89 -8.72 -10.02 11.30
CA LEU A 89 -9.13 -11.26 11.95
C LEU A 89 -9.60 -12.31 10.94
N SER A 90 -10.37 -11.91 9.91
CA SER A 90 -10.75 -12.85 8.84
C SER A 90 -9.54 -13.39 8.09
N LEU A 91 -8.50 -12.57 7.88
CA LEU A 91 -7.25 -13.01 7.27
C LEU A 91 -6.50 -14.02 8.14
N VAL A 92 -6.49 -13.85 9.47
CA VAL A 92 -5.90 -14.85 10.38
C VAL A 92 -6.75 -16.14 10.40
N ARG A 93 -8.08 -16.05 10.23
CA ARG A 93 -8.92 -17.25 10.09
C ARG A 93 -8.57 -18.05 8.84
N SER A 94 -8.28 -17.38 7.72
CA SER A 94 -7.87 -18.05 6.48
C SER A 94 -6.42 -18.56 6.52
N ASP A 95 -5.52 -17.83 7.18
CA ASP A 95 -4.13 -18.25 7.39
C ASP A 95 -3.69 -18.05 8.86
N PRO A 96 -3.98 -19.03 9.74
CA PRO A 96 -3.66 -18.93 11.18
C PRO A 96 -2.15 -18.88 11.49
N ILE A 97 -1.31 -19.32 10.55
CA ILE A 97 0.15 -19.39 10.70
C ILE A 97 0.81 -18.17 10.04
N GLY A 98 0.09 -17.43 9.21
CA GLY A 98 0.57 -16.23 8.54
C GLY A 98 1.09 -15.17 9.50
N VAL A 99 2.33 -14.73 9.31
CA VAL A 99 2.95 -13.66 10.12
C VAL A 99 2.27 -12.32 9.83
N ARG A 100 2.04 -11.98 8.56
CA ARG A 100 1.50 -10.67 8.16
C ARG A 100 0.06 -10.43 8.63
N PRO A 101 -0.90 -11.39 8.51
CA PRO A 101 -2.22 -11.24 9.09
C PRO A 101 -2.20 -10.99 10.61
N ARG A 102 -1.33 -11.72 11.35
CA ARG A 102 -1.18 -11.55 12.80
C ARG A 102 -0.58 -10.17 13.16
N ILE A 103 0.40 -9.69 12.39
CA ILE A 103 0.93 -8.33 12.53
C ILE A 103 -0.18 -7.29 12.27
N ALA A 104 -1.01 -7.50 11.24
CA ALA A 104 -2.11 -6.60 10.92
C ALA A 104 -3.14 -6.52 12.07
N VAL A 105 -3.48 -7.65 12.70
CA VAL A 105 -4.34 -7.67 13.89
C VAL A 105 -3.72 -6.87 15.05
N ALA A 106 -2.44 -7.12 15.37
CA ALA A 106 -1.75 -6.39 16.44
C ALA A 106 -1.74 -4.86 16.20
N LEU A 107 -1.52 -4.45 14.95
CA LEU A 107 -1.54 -3.04 14.57
C LEU A 107 -2.95 -2.42 14.64
N CYS A 108 -4.00 -3.16 14.28
CA CYS A 108 -5.38 -2.67 14.39
C CYS A 108 -5.81 -2.52 15.86
N LEU A 109 -5.45 -3.47 16.72
CA LEU A 109 -5.74 -3.40 18.17
C LEU A 109 -5.02 -2.24 18.86
N LEU A 110 -3.81 -1.93 18.39
CA LEU A 110 -3.07 -0.75 18.85
C LEU A 110 -3.85 0.55 18.56
N ASP A 111 -4.51 0.63 17.39
CA ASP A 111 -5.29 1.79 16.99
C ASP A 111 -6.61 1.91 17.76
N THR A 112 -7.30 0.79 17.99
CA THR A 112 -8.55 0.75 18.80
C THR A 112 -8.29 1.06 20.26
N GLY A 113 -7.09 0.75 20.78
CA GLY A 113 -6.70 1.01 22.16
C GLY A 113 -6.60 -0.24 23.04
N GLN A 114 -6.76 -1.43 22.47
CA GLN A 114 -6.64 -2.73 23.13
C GLN A 114 -5.18 -3.18 23.13
N TRP A 115 -4.32 -2.48 23.87
CA TRP A 115 -2.87 -2.64 23.79
C TRP A 115 -2.40 -3.94 24.42
N HIS A 116 -2.98 -4.41 25.54
CA HIS A 116 -2.56 -5.69 26.13
C HIS A 116 -2.96 -6.88 25.24
N ASP A 117 -4.12 -6.80 24.59
CA ASP A 117 -4.51 -7.82 23.62
C ASP A 117 -3.57 -7.79 22.41
N ALA A 118 -3.22 -6.60 21.92
CA ALA A 118 -2.24 -6.44 20.85
C ALA A 118 -0.86 -7.00 21.25
N LYS A 119 -0.44 -6.79 22.50
CA LYS A 119 0.79 -7.35 23.06
C LYS A 119 0.71 -8.88 23.12
N SER A 120 -0.44 -9.45 23.47
CA SER A 120 -0.61 -10.91 23.46
C SER A 120 -0.32 -11.47 22.08
N VAL A 121 -0.83 -10.84 21.01
CA VAL A 121 -0.54 -11.23 19.61
C VAL A 121 0.95 -11.09 19.28
N LEU A 122 1.59 -9.98 19.69
CA LEU A 122 3.03 -9.80 19.49
C LEU A 122 3.85 -10.89 20.19
N ASP A 123 3.57 -11.19 21.46
CA ASP A 123 4.29 -12.22 22.22
C ASP A 123 4.13 -13.60 21.54
N GLU A 124 2.98 -13.87 20.92
CA GLU A 124 2.76 -15.09 20.15
C GLU A 124 3.61 -15.16 18.88
N VAL A 125 3.68 -14.06 18.13
CA VAL A 125 4.42 -14.00 16.86
C VAL A 125 5.93 -13.99 17.11
N ILE A 126 6.41 -13.35 18.18
CA ILE A 126 7.81 -13.43 18.60
C ILE A 126 8.21 -14.88 18.89
N LYS A 127 7.35 -15.65 19.58
CA LYS A 127 7.63 -17.06 19.87
C LYS A 127 7.74 -17.92 18.61
N SER A 128 6.94 -17.65 17.58
CA SER A 128 6.92 -18.48 16.35
C SER A 128 7.91 -18.03 15.29
N ASP A 129 8.17 -16.72 15.16
CA ASP A 129 8.81 -16.09 14.00
C ASP A 129 9.73 -14.91 14.38
N SER A 130 10.50 -15.03 15.48
CA SER A 130 11.38 -13.96 16.01
C SER A 130 12.43 -13.40 15.03
N LYS A 131 12.81 -14.17 14.00
CA LYS A 131 13.81 -13.77 13.00
C LYS A 131 13.21 -13.01 11.81
N ASP A 132 11.89 -12.94 11.68
CA ASP A 132 11.24 -12.20 10.60
C ASP A 132 11.38 -10.68 10.84
N PRO A 133 11.95 -9.91 9.89
CA PRO A 133 12.14 -8.46 10.04
C PRO A 133 10.86 -7.69 10.38
N ARG A 134 9.71 -8.14 9.88
CA ARG A 134 8.40 -7.50 10.13
C ARG A 134 7.97 -7.68 11.59
N VAL A 135 8.31 -8.82 12.18
CA VAL A 135 8.05 -9.12 13.60
C VAL A 135 8.96 -8.28 14.49
N GLN A 136 10.23 -8.12 14.10
CA GLN A 136 11.16 -7.23 14.79
C GLN A 136 10.67 -5.78 14.72
N ALA A 137 10.19 -5.32 13.56
CA ALA A 137 9.60 -4.00 13.40
C ALA A 137 8.37 -3.81 14.30
N LEU A 138 7.47 -4.80 14.36
CA LEU A 138 6.33 -4.77 15.28
C LEU A 138 6.80 -4.70 16.75
N ALA A 139 7.83 -5.46 17.13
CA ALA A 139 8.38 -5.42 18.47
C ALA A 139 8.90 -4.01 18.81
N VAL A 140 9.61 -3.36 17.88
CA VAL A 140 10.06 -1.97 18.03
C VAL A 140 8.87 -1.00 18.18
N ILE A 141 7.80 -1.16 17.40
CA ILE A 141 6.57 -0.36 17.54
C ILE A 141 5.99 -0.49 18.96
N PHE A 142 6.10 -1.66 19.58
CA PHE A 142 5.63 -1.92 20.95
C PHE A 142 6.63 -1.50 22.04
N GLY A 143 7.77 -0.92 21.67
CA GLY A 143 8.80 -0.44 22.59
C GLY A 143 9.80 -1.51 23.02
N TYR A 144 9.89 -2.64 22.30
CA TYR A 144 10.89 -3.68 22.53
C TYR A 144 12.18 -3.38 21.77
N GLY A 145 13.12 -2.72 22.45
CA GLY A 145 14.51 -2.58 21.99
C GLY A 145 14.69 -1.96 20.59
N THR A 146 15.85 -2.22 19.99
CA THR A 146 16.27 -1.68 18.68
C THR A 146 16.94 -2.75 17.81
N LYS A 147 16.61 -4.02 18.02
CA LYS A 147 17.18 -5.14 17.25
C LYS A 147 16.65 -5.14 15.82
N GLY A 148 17.47 -5.56 14.86
CA GLY A 148 17.07 -5.68 13.46
C GLY A 148 17.22 -4.39 12.64
N ARG A 149 17.99 -3.41 13.14
CA ARG A 149 18.20 -2.09 12.49
C ARG A 149 18.76 -2.20 11.07
N GLU A 150 19.44 -3.30 10.77
CA GLU A 150 19.93 -3.69 9.45
C GLU A 150 18.82 -3.99 8.43
N HIS A 151 17.59 -4.22 8.87
CA HIS A 151 16.44 -4.50 8.00
C HIS A 151 15.59 -3.25 7.76
N LEU A 152 15.09 -3.10 6.53
CA LEU A 152 14.24 -1.99 6.08
C LEU A 152 13.06 -1.74 7.02
N GLU A 153 12.37 -2.81 7.43
CA GLU A 153 11.14 -2.73 8.21
C GLU A 153 11.35 -2.04 9.56
N VAL A 154 12.53 -2.22 10.14
CA VAL A 154 12.94 -1.67 11.44
C VAL A 154 13.63 -0.32 11.27
N SER A 155 14.49 -0.19 10.27
CA SER A 155 15.23 1.05 9.99
C SER A 155 14.29 2.23 9.79
N LEU A 156 13.19 2.04 9.04
CA LEU A 156 12.17 3.07 8.80
C LEU A 156 11.48 3.58 10.08
N LEU A 157 11.61 2.90 11.21
CA LEU A 157 11.07 3.30 12.50
C LEU A 157 12.09 3.96 13.42
N LEU A 158 13.39 3.64 13.27
CA LEU A 158 14.44 4.01 14.22
C LEU A 158 15.47 5.00 13.64
N ASP A 159 15.66 4.99 12.32
CA ASP A 159 16.76 5.70 11.68
C ASP A 159 16.45 7.16 11.39
N GLU A 160 17.52 7.94 11.27
CA GLU A 160 17.48 9.33 10.85
C GLU A 160 17.36 9.44 9.31
N GLU A 161 16.90 10.61 8.82
CA GLU A 161 16.63 10.86 7.40
C GLU A 161 17.79 10.49 6.45
N LYS A 162 19.05 10.62 6.89
CA LYS A 162 20.23 10.31 6.06
C LYS A 162 20.36 8.83 5.73
N GLU A 163 20.08 7.96 6.69
CA GLU A 163 20.14 6.51 6.52
C GLU A 163 18.92 6.01 5.74
N ILE A 164 17.76 6.64 5.93
CA ILE A 164 16.52 6.35 5.19
C ILE A 164 16.69 6.53 3.68
N ARG A 165 17.52 7.49 3.25
CA ARG A 165 17.79 7.72 1.81
C ARG A 165 18.38 6.49 1.11
N LYS A 166 19.17 5.67 1.80
CA LYS A 166 19.74 4.42 1.23
C LYS A 166 18.64 3.43 0.87
N TRP A 167 17.60 3.37 1.70
CA TRP A 167 16.48 2.45 1.53
C TRP A 167 15.57 2.78 0.35
N MET A 168 15.53 4.04 -0.10
CA MET A 168 14.74 4.44 -1.25
C MET A 168 15.20 3.80 -2.56
N ASP A 169 16.49 3.48 -2.67
CA ASP A 169 17.04 2.77 -3.85
C ASP A 169 16.93 1.26 -3.71
N VAL A 170 17.03 0.74 -2.49
CA VAL A 170 16.92 -0.70 -2.20
C VAL A 170 15.47 -1.18 -2.29
N ALA A 171 14.50 -0.36 -1.90
CA ALA A 171 13.08 -0.68 -1.88
C ALA A 171 12.24 0.39 -2.58
N PRO A 172 12.35 0.51 -3.92
CA PRO A 172 11.71 1.58 -4.69
C PRO A 172 10.17 1.56 -4.62
N VAL A 173 9.57 0.42 -4.26
CA VAL A 173 8.12 0.22 -4.15
C VAL A 173 7.56 0.63 -2.78
N ASN A 174 8.42 0.86 -1.78
CA ASN A 174 7.98 1.26 -0.44
C ASN A 174 7.79 2.78 -0.35
N ALA A 175 6.55 3.23 -0.55
CA ALA A 175 6.22 4.64 -0.51
C ALA A 175 6.49 5.32 0.84
N TYR A 176 6.50 4.57 1.95
CA TYR A 176 6.77 5.15 3.28
C TYR A 176 8.23 5.60 3.41
N ALA A 177 9.18 4.86 2.82
CA ALA A 177 10.58 5.25 2.79
C ALA A 177 10.77 6.62 2.11
N ALA A 178 10.07 6.84 1.00
CA ALA A 178 10.09 8.11 0.29
C ALA A 178 9.39 9.25 1.07
N VAL A 179 8.29 8.98 1.78
CA VAL A 179 7.59 9.97 2.62
C VAL A 179 8.46 10.49 3.77
N LEU A 180 9.33 9.65 4.33
CA LEU A 180 10.24 10.06 5.40
C LEU A 180 11.36 11.00 4.91
N GLN A 181 11.63 11.02 3.60
CA GLN A 181 12.65 11.90 3.04
C GLN A 181 12.08 13.29 2.74
N LYS A 182 12.85 14.33 3.09
CA LYS A 182 12.53 15.70 2.69
C LYS A 182 12.51 15.84 1.17
N GLY A 183 11.34 16.14 0.63
CA GLY A 183 11.13 16.30 -0.80
C GLY A 183 10.67 15.05 -1.54
N GLY A 184 10.72 13.86 -0.91
CA GLY A 184 10.47 12.55 -1.52
C GLY A 184 9.01 12.25 -1.90
N LEU A 185 8.17 13.27 -2.10
CA LEU A 185 6.74 13.06 -2.32
C LEU A 185 6.48 12.48 -3.70
N ASP A 186 7.22 12.88 -4.73
CA ASP A 186 7.07 12.33 -6.07
C ASP A 186 7.55 10.88 -6.16
N GLU A 187 8.63 10.53 -5.47
CA GLU A 187 9.07 9.14 -5.32
C GLU A 187 8.02 8.31 -4.55
N ALA A 188 7.37 8.88 -3.53
CA ALA A 188 6.27 8.20 -2.84
C ALA A 188 5.07 7.95 -3.76
N MET A 189 4.76 8.91 -4.66
CA MET A 189 3.70 8.77 -5.66
C MET A 189 4.06 7.75 -6.73
N ASN A 190 5.34 7.60 -7.02
CA ASN A 190 5.85 6.58 -7.92
C ASN A 190 5.79 5.18 -7.30
N ALA A 191 6.22 5.06 -6.05
CA ALA A 191 6.25 3.80 -5.32
C ALA A 191 4.83 3.22 -5.13
N ASN A 192 3.95 3.98 -4.46
CA ASN A 192 2.58 3.56 -4.22
C ASN A 192 1.67 4.74 -3.89
N VAL A 193 0.83 5.14 -4.85
CA VAL A 193 -0.07 6.29 -4.73
C VAL A 193 -1.09 6.17 -3.60
N LEU A 194 -1.41 4.93 -3.19
CA LEU A 194 -2.39 4.68 -2.13
C LEU A 194 -1.91 5.20 -0.76
N ILE A 195 -0.62 5.49 -0.59
CA ILE A 195 -0.10 6.16 0.62
C ILE A 195 -0.74 7.54 0.85
N ALA A 196 -1.22 8.22 -0.21
CA ALA A 196 -1.89 9.51 -0.11
C ALA A 196 -3.42 9.40 0.04
N ALA A 197 -3.99 8.19 0.04
CA ALA A 197 -5.43 7.99 -0.06
C ALA A 197 -6.22 8.61 1.11
N HIS A 198 -5.68 8.57 2.34
CA HIS A 198 -6.34 9.15 3.52
C HIS A 198 -6.41 10.68 3.44
N GLU A 199 -5.30 11.34 3.13
CA GLU A 199 -5.26 12.80 3.00
C GLU A 199 -6.00 13.29 1.75
N ALA A 200 -5.94 12.54 0.65
CA ALA A 200 -6.73 12.83 -0.54
C ALA A 200 -8.24 12.69 -0.27
N THR A 201 -8.65 11.71 0.53
CA THR A 201 -10.06 11.55 0.97
C THR A 201 -10.47 12.70 1.89
N ARG A 202 -9.65 13.01 2.89
CA ARG A 202 -9.87 14.10 3.85
C ARG A 202 -10.05 15.45 3.16
N ARG A 203 -9.20 15.76 2.17
CA ARG A 203 -9.22 17.03 1.42
C ARG A 203 -10.10 17.00 0.17
N ALA A 204 -10.77 15.87 -0.10
CA ALA A 204 -11.59 15.65 -1.28
C ALA A 204 -10.88 15.99 -2.60
N VAL A 205 -9.71 15.39 -2.81
CA VAL A 205 -8.91 15.49 -4.03
C VAL A 205 -9.19 14.30 -4.93
N ALA A 206 -9.56 14.54 -6.19
CA ALA A 206 -9.80 13.46 -7.15
C ALA A 206 -8.48 12.78 -7.58
N PRO A 207 -8.46 11.45 -7.78
CA PRO A 207 -7.26 10.71 -8.16
C PRO A 207 -6.73 11.10 -9.54
N ARG A 208 -7.61 11.30 -10.53
CA ARG A 208 -7.19 11.69 -11.88
C ARG A 208 -6.52 13.06 -11.87
N TYR A 209 -5.29 13.13 -12.36
CA TYR A 209 -4.60 14.39 -12.58
C TYR A 209 -5.10 15.05 -13.87
N SER A 210 -5.42 16.33 -13.78
CA SER A 210 -5.64 17.19 -14.94
C SER A 210 -4.68 18.36 -14.85
N SER A 211 -4.09 18.73 -15.99
CA SER A 211 -3.31 19.96 -16.07
C SER A 211 -4.21 21.16 -15.75
N GLY A 212 -3.62 22.19 -15.12
CA GLY A 212 -4.38 23.38 -14.77
C GLY A 212 -4.81 24.14 -16.02
N ILE A 213 -6.09 24.52 -16.09
CA ILE A 213 -6.66 25.32 -17.17
C ILE A 213 -5.85 26.62 -17.38
N LEU A 214 -5.35 27.20 -16.29
CA LEU A 214 -4.54 28.43 -16.30
C LEU A 214 -3.27 28.32 -17.17
N ALA A 215 -2.60 27.16 -17.16
CA ALA A 215 -1.40 26.95 -17.97
C ALA A 215 -1.76 26.87 -19.46
N SER A 216 -2.91 26.27 -19.78
CA SER A 216 -3.42 26.24 -21.15
C SER A 216 -3.83 27.64 -21.62
N ILE A 217 -4.51 28.41 -20.77
CA ILE A 217 -4.87 29.81 -21.04
C ILE A 217 -3.61 30.62 -21.32
N PHE A 218 -2.60 30.57 -20.45
CA PHE A 218 -1.36 31.32 -20.66
C PHE A 218 -0.66 30.92 -21.98
N GLN A 219 -0.63 29.62 -22.29
CA GLN A 219 0.02 29.13 -23.52
C GLN A 219 -0.70 29.57 -24.80
N TYR A 220 -2.03 29.64 -24.80
CA TYR A 220 -2.80 29.94 -26.02
C TYR A 220 -3.26 31.40 -26.12
N LEU A 221 -3.57 32.06 -25.00
CA LEU A 221 -4.11 33.43 -24.99
C LEU A 221 -3.06 34.49 -24.66
N VAL A 222 -1.89 34.11 -24.15
CA VAL A 222 -0.81 35.07 -23.83
C VAL A 222 0.40 34.83 -24.72
N LEU A 223 1.02 33.65 -24.61
CA LEU A 223 2.25 33.34 -25.35
C LEU A 223 2.06 33.38 -26.87
N LEU A 224 0.96 32.80 -27.37
CA LEU A 224 0.72 32.71 -28.80
C LEU A 224 0.52 34.10 -29.45
N PRO A 225 -0.32 35.01 -28.92
CA PRO A 225 -0.39 36.39 -29.40
C PRO A 225 0.95 37.17 -29.32
N ILE A 226 1.76 36.96 -28.27
CA ILE A 226 3.07 37.59 -28.15
C ILE A 226 3.98 37.21 -29.32
N TRP A 227 3.95 35.95 -29.78
CA TRP A 227 4.70 35.52 -30.96
C TRP A 227 4.25 36.23 -32.23
N PHE A 228 2.95 36.50 -32.39
CA PHE A 228 2.44 37.31 -33.51
C PHE A 228 2.93 38.76 -33.44
N VAL A 229 2.89 39.39 -32.26
CA VAL A 229 3.37 40.76 -32.09
C VAL A 229 4.86 40.86 -32.40
N LEU A 230 5.68 39.92 -31.93
CA LEU A 230 7.11 39.87 -32.24
C LEU A 230 7.38 39.64 -33.73
N GLY A 231 6.60 38.78 -34.39
CA GLY A 231 6.68 38.58 -35.83
C GLY A 231 6.33 39.85 -36.61
N ILE A 232 5.27 40.56 -36.22
CA ILE A 232 4.86 41.85 -36.83
C ILE A 232 5.92 42.93 -36.60
N PHE A 233 6.53 42.98 -35.42
CA PHE A 233 7.61 43.93 -35.12
C PHE A 233 8.82 43.74 -36.04
N VAL A 234 9.30 42.50 -36.20
CA VAL A 234 10.42 42.19 -37.11
C VAL A 234 10.03 42.43 -38.57
N TYR A 235 8.78 42.12 -38.93
CA TYR A 235 8.23 42.42 -40.26
C TYR A 235 8.33 43.92 -40.58
N GLN A 236 8.04 44.79 -39.62
CA GLN A 236 8.09 46.25 -39.80
C GLN A 236 9.51 46.82 -39.83
N GLU A 237 10.41 46.33 -38.98
CA GLU A 237 11.75 46.90 -38.81
C GLU A 237 12.78 46.37 -39.81
N VAL A 238 12.68 45.09 -40.21
CA VAL A 238 13.71 44.46 -41.06
C VAL A 238 13.18 43.99 -42.41
N GLY A 239 11.97 43.43 -42.44
CA GLY A 239 11.25 43.16 -43.68
C GLY A 239 10.48 41.85 -43.71
N ASP A 240 9.77 41.64 -44.82
CA ASP A 240 8.72 40.64 -44.96
C ASP A 240 9.18 39.20 -44.69
N ALA A 241 10.29 38.79 -45.31
CA ALA A 241 10.82 37.44 -45.18
C ALA A 241 11.32 37.14 -43.76
N GLU A 242 11.93 38.13 -43.11
CA GLU A 242 12.47 37.99 -41.75
C GLU A 242 11.35 37.92 -40.71
N GLY A 243 10.30 38.73 -40.85
CA GLY A 243 9.12 38.67 -39.98
C GLY A 243 8.41 37.31 -40.03
N LEU A 244 8.20 36.77 -41.24
CA LEU A 244 7.56 35.45 -41.43
C LEU A 244 8.42 34.30 -40.89
N THR A 245 9.74 34.34 -41.10
CA THR A 245 10.66 33.30 -40.61
C THR A 245 10.73 33.29 -39.08
N VAL A 246 10.82 34.46 -38.44
CA VAL A 246 10.80 34.58 -36.97
C VAL A 246 9.48 34.07 -36.39
N LEU A 247 8.33 34.47 -36.97
CA LEU A 247 7.03 33.99 -36.52
C LEU A 247 6.91 32.46 -36.63
N GLY A 248 7.30 31.90 -37.78
CA GLY A 248 7.30 30.46 -38.02
C GLY A 248 8.17 29.71 -37.04
N ALA A 249 9.39 30.20 -36.79
CA ALA A 249 10.33 29.62 -35.84
C ALA A 249 9.79 29.64 -34.39
N LEU A 250 9.22 30.76 -33.95
CA LEU A 250 8.64 30.89 -32.60
C LEU A 250 7.45 29.97 -32.39
N LEU A 251 6.54 29.87 -33.38
CA LEU A 251 5.40 28.95 -33.32
C LEU A 251 5.86 27.49 -33.30
N PHE A 252 6.85 27.14 -34.13
CA PHE A 252 7.44 25.80 -34.16
C PHE A 252 8.12 25.44 -32.83
N LEU A 253 8.91 26.36 -32.25
CA LEU A 253 9.57 26.18 -30.96
C LEU A 253 8.54 26.02 -29.82
N ASN A 254 7.48 26.84 -29.80
CA ASN A 254 6.41 26.74 -28.81
C ASN A 254 5.69 25.38 -28.90
N TYR A 255 5.32 24.96 -30.11
CA TYR A 255 4.70 23.65 -30.33
C TYR A 255 5.62 22.50 -29.90
N SER A 256 6.89 22.55 -30.32
CA SER A 256 7.90 21.54 -30.00
C SER A 256 8.17 21.47 -28.49
N TYR A 257 8.32 22.61 -27.82
CA TYR A 257 8.50 22.68 -26.38
C TYR A 257 7.33 22.04 -25.63
N ARG A 258 6.08 22.30 -26.05
CA ARG A 258 4.89 21.71 -25.43
C ARG A 258 4.82 20.21 -25.65
N ARG A 259 5.13 19.75 -26.88
CA ARG A 259 5.17 18.33 -27.21
C ARG A 259 6.23 17.60 -26.39
N VAL A 260 7.46 18.10 -26.37
CA VAL A 260 8.58 17.52 -25.61
C VAL A 260 8.29 17.54 -24.11
N SER A 261 7.74 18.63 -23.57
CA SER A 261 7.38 18.71 -22.16
C SER A 261 6.35 17.64 -21.76
N ARG A 262 5.32 17.43 -22.58
CA ARG A 262 4.34 16.34 -22.37
C ARG A 262 4.99 14.96 -22.48
N GLN A 263 5.83 14.73 -23.47
CA GLN A 263 6.54 13.45 -23.62
C GLN A 263 7.46 13.16 -22.42
N GLN A 264 8.11 14.17 -21.86
CA GLN A 264 8.95 14.01 -20.66
C GLN A 264 8.13 13.71 -19.39
N GLU A 265 6.83 14.05 -19.36
CA GLU A 265 5.94 13.65 -18.27
C GLU A 265 5.57 12.17 -18.33
N HIS A 266 5.56 11.60 -19.53
CA HIS A 266 5.25 10.19 -19.81
C HIS A 266 6.47 9.27 -19.68
N LEU A 267 7.66 9.82 -19.40
CA LEU A 267 8.85 9.01 -19.23
C LEU A 267 8.87 8.42 -17.81
N ILE A 268 8.66 7.10 -17.72
CA ILE A 268 8.70 6.35 -16.46
C ILE A 268 10.14 6.32 -15.93
N ARG A 269 10.33 6.81 -14.71
CA ARG A 269 11.61 6.80 -14.00
C ARG A 269 11.33 6.65 -12.51
N HIS A 270 12.19 5.96 -11.77
CA HIS A 270 12.06 5.90 -10.31
C HIS A 270 12.17 7.28 -9.64
N ARG A 271 13.18 8.06 -10.05
CA ARG A 271 13.46 9.40 -9.51
C ARG A 271 13.16 10.51 -10.51
N ASP A 272 12.79 11.67 -9.98
CA ASP A 272 12.59 12.92 -10.73
C ASP A 272 11.64 12.78 -11.94
N GLN A 273 10.66 11.87 -11.86
CA GLN A 273 9.69 11.73 -12.94
C GLN A 273 8.79 12.96 -13.00
N ARG A 274 8.87 13.71 -14.11
CA ARG A 274 8.17 15.00 -14.26
C ARG A 274 6.66 14.91 -14.06
N GLY A 275 6.04 13.81 -14.49
CA GLY A 275 4.62 13.55 -14.25
C GLY A 275 4.29 13.43 -12.77
N MET A 276 5.12 12.71 -12.00
CA MET A 276 4.94 12.52 -10.56
C MET A 276 5.25 13.77 -9.77
N ILE A 277 6.25 14.56 -10.18
CA ILE A 277 6.52 15.90 -9.62
C ILE A 277 5.27 16.79 -9.74
N LYS A 278 4.61 16.79 -10.91
CA LYS A 278 3.37 17.55 -11.13
C LYS A 278 2.21 17.03 -10.28
N TYR A 279 2.08 15.71 -10.14
CA TYR A 279 1.09 15.08 -9.28
C TYR A 279 1.31 15.46 -7.80
N ALA A 280 2.54 15.34 -7.31
CA ALA A 280 2.96 15.74 -5.97
C ALA A 280 2.70 17.24 -5.71
N ARG A 281 3.02 18.12 -6.66
CA ARG A 281 2.68 19.56 -6.57
C ARG A 281 1.17 19.79 -6.48
N ARG A 282 0.35 19.00 -7.19
CA ARG A 282 -1.12 19.07 -7.06
C ARG A 282 -1.56 18.70 -5.64
N LEU A 283 -1.07 17.60 -5.09
CA LEU A 283 -1.38 17.21 -3.71
C LEU A 283 -0.98 18.29 -2.70
N LYS A 284 0.21 18.88 -2.85
CA LYS A 284 0.69 20.01 -2.03
C LYS A 284 -0.27 21.22 -2.12
N ARG A 285 -0.73 21.60 -3.31
CA ARG A 285 -1.70 22.70 -3.50
C ARG A 285 -3.02 22.45 -2.76
N TYR A 286 -3.49 21.21 -2.75
CA TYR A 286 -4.71 20.83 -2.04
C TYR A 286 -4.50 20.47 -0.56
N LYS A 287 -3.27 20.62 -0.03
CA LYS A 287 -2.89 20.24 1.34
C LYS A 287 -3.19 18.77 1.67
N ALA A 288 -3.14 17.90 0.66
CA ALA A 288 -3.40 16.46 0.74
C ALA A 288 -2.08 15.68 0.73
N VAL A 289 -1.18 15.98 1.68
CA VAL A 289 0.20 15.46 1.66
C VAL A 289 0.34 14.35 2.70
N PRO A 290 0.71 13.12 2.30
CA PRO A 290 1.07 12.07 3.24
C PRO A 290 2.36 12.44 3.98
N GLN A 291 2.36 12.29 5.30
CA GLN A 291 3.49 12.59 6.18
C GLN A 291 3.59 11.52 7.27
N ALA A 292 4.78 11.32 7.83
CA ALA A 292 4.96 10.41 8.96
C ALA A 292 4.05 10.74 10.16
N SER A 293 3.67 12.01 10.31
CA SER A 293 2.77 12.51 11.37
C SER A 293 1.29 12.19 11.16
N ASN A 294 0.87 11.73 9.97
CA ASN A 294 -0.54 11.43 9.66
C ASN A 294 -0.79 10.01 9.13
N ILE A 295 0.26 9.22 8.91
CA ILE A 295 0.16 7.81 8.51
C ILE A 295 0.21 6.94 9.78
N PRO A 296 -0.72 5.99 9.96
CA PRO A 296 -0.66 5.05 11.08
C PRO A 296 0.66 4.29 11.12
N ILE A 297 1.22 4.14 12.32
CA ILE A 297 2.45 3.38 12.51
C ILE A 297 2.31 1.94 12.02
N GLY A 298 3.36 1.41 11.41
CA GLY A 298 3.38 0.06 10.85
C GLY A 298 2.65 -0.10 9.52
N ASN A 299 2.06 0.97 8.94
CA ASN A 299 1.44 0.87 7.61
C ASN A 299 2.43 0.47 6.51
N HIS A 300 3.73 0.77 6.67
CA HIS A 300 4.79 0.34 5.75
C HIS A 300 4.99 -1.18 5.70
N LEU A 301 4.47 -1.93 6.68
CA LEU A 301 4.50 -3.40 6.70
C LEU A 301 3.32 -4.05 5.97
N LEU A 302 2.25 -3.27 5.74
CA LEU A 302 0.96 -3.76 5.26
C LEU A 302 0.61 -3.24 3.87
N LEU A 303 0.93 -1.98 3.58
CA LEU A 303 0.57 -1.33 2.32
C LEU A 303 1.39 -1.92 1.17
N GLY A 304 0.72 -2.61 0.25
CA GLY A 304 1.31 -3.12 -0.99
C GLY A 304 0.75 -2.44 -2.25
N GLY A 305 1.50 -2.53 -3.34
CA GLY A 305 1.11 -2.11 -4.68
C GLY A 305 0.49 -3.25 -5.49
N ILE A 306 0.83 -3.34 -6.78
CA ILE A 306 0.52 -4.46 -7.67
C ILE A 306 1.32 -5.68 -7.20
N LEU A 307 0.64 -6.81 -7.09
CA LEU A 307 1.22 -8.06 -6.62
C LEU A 307 1.30 -9.04 -7.77
N VAL A 308 2.41 -9.75 -7.88
CA VAL A 308 2.63 -10.84 -8.85
C VAL A 308 3.22 -12.05 -8.13
N THR A 309 2.98 -13.26 -8.64
CA THR A 309 3.54 -14.49 -8.07
C THR A 309 4.66 -15.06 -8.92
N VAL A 310 5.86 -15.15 -8.35
CA VAL A 310 7.02 -15.81 -8.99
C VAL A 310 7.43 -16.98 -8.11
N ASN A 311 7.34 -18.21 -8.63
CA ASN A 311 7.64 -19.45 -7.89
C ASN A 311 6.91 -19.54 -6.53
N GLY A 312 5.65 -19.07 -6.47
CA GLY A 312 4.83 -19.08 -5.24
C GLY A 312 5.21 -18.00 -4.20
N VAL A 313 6.17 -17.13 -4.51
CA VAL A 313 6.49 -15.93 -3.74
C VAL A 313 5.70 -14.76 -4.32
N VAL A 314 4.93 -14.09 -3.46
CA VAL A 314 4.20 -12.88 -3.83
C VAL A 314 5.16 -11.70 -3.76
N LEU A 315 5.40 -11.05 -4.88
CA LEU A 315 6.25 -9.87 -5.03
C LEU A 315 5.39 -8.64 -5.24
N ASP A 316 5.82 -7.51 -4.68
CA ASP A 316 5.19 -6.20 -4.87
C ASP A 316 6.03 -5.38 -5.85
N ILE A 317 5.40 -4.89 -6.92
CA ILE A 317 6.05 -4.06 -7.95
C ILE A 317 5.62 -2.58 -7.85
N GLY A 318 4.87 -2.21 -6.81
CA GLY A 318 4.40 -0.85 -6.59
C GLY A 318 3.07 -0.55 -7.28
N TYR A 319 2.51 0.62 -6.98
CA TYR A 319 1.29 1.09 -7.63
C TYR A 319 1.37 2.60 -7.91
N PRO A 320 2.06 2.98 -9.00
CA PRO A 320 2.43 4.36 -9.27
C PRO A 320 1.21 5.23 -9.58
N ALA A 321 1.32 6.54 -9.31
CA ALA A 321 0.20 7.44 -9.48
C ALA A 321 -0.20 7.62 -10.95
N TRP A 322 0.69 7.43 -11.93
CA TRP A 322 0.30 7.53 -13.35
C TRP A 322 -0.72 6.48 -13.79
N MET A 323 -0.96 5.44 -12.97
CA MET A 323 -2.10 4.53 -13.15
C MET A 323 -3.45 5.26 -13.13
N PHE A 324 -3.49 6.53 -12.70
CA PHE A 324 -4.68 7.38 -12.89
C PHE A 324 -5.11 7.50 -14.36
N GLU A 325 -4.22 7.32 -15.33
CA GLU A 325 -4.56 7.40 -16.76
C GLU A 325 -5.50 6.27 -17.18
N ARG A 326 -5.40 5.11 -16.52
CA ARG A 326 -6.27 3.94 -16.70
C ARG A 326 -7.62 4.09 -15.97
N LEU A 327 -7.92 5.26 -15.39
CA LEU A 327 -9.22 5.49 -14.74
C LEU A 327 -10.23 6.06 -15.75
N PRO A 328 -11.52 5.69 -15.64
CA PRO A 328 -12.55 6.28 -16.49
C PRO A 328 -12.67 7.78 -16.26
N LYS A 329 -13.03 8.52 -17.32
CA LYS A 329 -13.24 9.97 -17.25
C LYS A 329 -14.54 10.27 -16.51
N GLU A 330 -14.42 10.68 -15.25
CA GLU A 330 -15.56 11.15 -14.46
C GLU A 330 -15.45 12.65 -14.13
N PRO A 331 -16.57 13.38 -14.10
CA PRO A 331 -16.56 14.79 -13.73
C PRO A 331 -16.08 14.97 -12.28
N GLU A 332 -15.06 15.80 -12.10
CA GLU A 332 -14.38 16.00 -10.81
C GLU A 332 -15.38 16.40 -9.70
N LYS A 333 -16.42 17.18 -10.02
CA LYS A 333 -17.48 17.58 -9.09
C LYS A 333 -18.16 16.37 -8.43
N LYS A 334 -18.51 15.33 -9.19
CA LYS A 334 -19.16 14.12 -8.67
C LYS A 334 -18.22 13.35 -7.73
N VAL A 335 -16.95 13.19 -8.13
CA VAL A 335 -15.93 12.51 -7.32
C VAL A 335 -15.71 13.24 -6.00
N ARG A 336 -15.56 14.57 -6.04
CA ARG A 336 -15.35 15.40 -4.84
C ARG A 336 -16.53 15.35 -3.88
N GLN A 337 -17.76 15.32 -4.38
CA GLN A 337 -18.96 15.20 -3.53
C GLN A 337 -18.95 13.87 -2.73
N ARG A 338 -18.59 12.75 -3.37
CA ARG A 338 -18.45 11.45 -2.70
C ARG A 338 -17.32 11.44 -1.67
N LEU A 339 -16.20 12.13 -1.97
CA LEU A 339 -15.07 12.22 -1.05
C LEU A 339 -15.37 13.10 0.16
N ARG A 340 -16.05 14.24 -0.01
CA ARG A 340 -16.40 15.14 1.10
C ARG A 340 -17.19 14.44 2.21
N LYS A 341 -18.18 13.62 1.84
CA LYS A 341 -18.95 12.83 2.83
C LYS A 341 -18.05 11.92 3.67
N ARG A 342 -17.10 11.23 3.03
CA ARG A 342 -16.13 10.35 3.71
C ARG A 342 -15.07 11.14 4.49
N GLY A 343 -14.61 12.26 3.96
CA GLY A 343 -13.67 13.15 4.63
C GLY A 343 -14.21 13.64 5.97
N ILE A 344 -15.50 14.01 6.04
CA ILE A 344 -16.15 14.41 7.30
C ILE A 344 -16.16 13.25 8.30
N ALA A 345 -16.49 12.03 7.88
CA ALA A 345 -16.46 10.86 8.77
C ALA A 345 -15.03 10.59 9.30
N LEU A 346 -14.03 10.69 8.42
CA LEU A 346 -12.62 10.54 8.77
C LEU A 346 -12.16 11.61 9.77
N GLU A 347 -12.57 12.87 9.61
CA GLU A 347 -12.19 13.94 10.54
C GLU A 347 -12.80 13.78 11.93
N LYS A 348 -14.02 13.22 12.02
CA LYS A 348 -14.67 12.90 13.30
C LYS A 348 -14.04 11.71 14.02
N ALA A 349 -13.45 10.77 13.28
CA ALA A 349 -12.83 9.58 13.84
C ALA A 349 -11.51 9.90 14.56
N LYS A 350 -11.18 9.09 15.57
CA LYS A 350 -9.95 9.20 16.37
C LYS A 350 -8.71 9.17 15.46
N THR A 351 -7.74 10.04 15.72
CA THR A 351 -6.47 10.08 14.98
C THR A 351 -5.67 8.79 15.18
N PRO A 352 -4.98 8.30 14.13
CA PRO A 352 -4.15 7.10 14.27
C PRO A 352 -2.95 7.37 15.17
N ARG A 353 -2.42 6.30 15.76
CA ARG A 353 -1.13 6.36 16.42
C ARG A 353 -0.04 6.41 15.35
N VAL A 354 0.88 7.36 15.49
CA VAL A 354 1.99 7.58 14.55
C VAL A 354 3.36 7.31 15.18
N SER A 355 3.43 7.18 16.49
CA SER A 355 4.67 6.95 17.24
C SER A 355 4.67 5.60 17.98
N PRO A 356 5.87 4.99 18.14
CA PRO A 356 6.04 3.77 18.94
C PRO A 356 5.57 3.95 20.39
N LEU A 357 5.30 2.83 21.06
CA LEU A 357 5.05 2.81 22.49
C LEU A 357 6.36 2.99 23.28
N GLY A 358 6.25 3.60 24.46
CA GLY A 358 7.38 3.74 25.37
C GLY A 358 7.83 2.40 25.95
N LYS A 359 9.09 2.34 26.43
CA LYS A 359 9.63 1.14 27.09
C LYS A 359 8.75 0.71 28.27
N ALA A 360 8.45 -0.58 28.32
CA ALA A 360 7.69 -1.21 29.41
C ALA A 360 6.34 -0.53 29.71
N TRP A 361 5.66 -0.01 28.70
CA TRP A 361 4.36 0.65 28.84
C TRP A 361 3.30 -0.27 29.49
N TRP A 362 3.40 -1.59 29.27
CA TRP A 362 2.47 -2.59 29.78
C TRP A 362 2.51 -2.75 31.31
N LEU A 363 3.59 -2.32 31.98
CA LEU A 363 3.65 -2.29 33.44
C LEU A 363 2.89 -1.11 34.03
N LYS A 364 2.71 -0.04 33.23
CA LYS A 364 2.13 1.24 33.69
C LYS A 364 0.63 1.35 33.38
N ARG A 365 0.09 0.46 32.55
CA ARG A 365 -1.32 0.50 32.15
C ARG A 365 -2.08 -0.72 32.66
N PRO A 366 -3.29 -0.54 33.22
CA PRO A 366 -4.15 -1.66 33.54
C PRO A 366 -4.57 -2.39 32.26
N LYS A 367 -4.96 -3.66 32.41
CA LYS A 367 -5.59 -4.43 31.33
C LYS A 367 -6.94 -3.82 30.98
N GLU A 368 -7.31 -3.85 29.71
CA GLU A 368 -8.55 -3.28 29.19
C GLU A 368 -9.77 -4.05 29.68
N HIS A 369 -9.65 -5.37 29.78
CA HIS A 369 -10.68 -6.27 30.30
C HIS A 369 -10.08 -7.39 31.14
N THR A 370 -10.93 -8.03 31.95
CA THR A 370 -10.56 -9.17 32.81
C THR A 370 -10.49 -10.51 32.09
N GLU A 371 -10.76 -10.54 30.78
CA GLU A 371 -10.74 -11.76 29.98
C GLU A 371 -9.32 -12.34 29.91
N SER A 372 -9.22 -13.63 30.25
CA SER A 372 -7.96 -14.38 30.28
C SER A 372 -7.72 -15.16 28.99
N GLY A 373 -6.47 -15.26 28.59
CA GLY A 373 -6.02 -16.05 27.43
C GLY A 373 -5.62 -15.20 26.23
N PRO A 374 -4.97 -15.80 25.21
CA PRO A 374 -4.54 -15.06 24.03
C PRO A 374 -5.73 -14.57 23.21
N LEU A 375 -5.66 -13.33 22.71
CA LEU A 375 -6.76 -12.73 21.95
C LEU A 375 -7.15 -13.56 20.73
N LEU A 376 -6.18 -14.02 19.93
CA LEU A 376 -6.47 -14.73 18.67
C LEU A 376 -7.23 -16.03 18.94
N GLU A 377 -6.94 -16.73 20.03
CA GLU A 377 -7.68 -17.92 20.43
C GLU A 377 -9.12 -17.60 20.84
N ARG A 378 -9.34 -16.48 21.55
CA ARG A 378 -10.69 -15.97 21.89
C ARG A 378 -11.49 -15.54 20.65
N ALA A 379 -10.88 -14.78 19.75
CA ALA A 379 -11.56 -14.15 18.62
C ALA A 379 -11.84 -15.10 17.43
N ILE A 380 -11.00 -16.13 17.27
CA ILE A 380 -11.09 -17.09 16.16
C ILE A 380 -11.65 -18.44 16.62
N GLY A 381 -11.45 -18.76 17.90
CA GLY A 381 -11.81 -20.04 18.49
C GLY A 381 -10.64 -21.04 18.46
N PRO A 382 -10.56 -21.93 19.47
CA PRO A 382 -9.42 -22.81 19.65
C PRO A 382 -9.24 -23.77 18.47
N VAL A 383 -10.33 -24.28 17.90
CA VAL A 383 -10.30 -25.27 16.80
C VAL A 383 -9.64 -24.71 15.53
N ALA A 384 -10.03 -23.50 15.13
CA ALA A 384 -9.49 -22.84 13.95
C ALA A 384 -8.04 -22.36 14.16
N TYR A 385 -7.63 -22.14 15.42
CA TYR A 385 -6.26 -21.73 15.77
C TYR A 385 -5.32 -22.92 16.13
N ARG A 386 -5.81 -24.18 16.11
CA ARG A 386 -5.03 -25.40 16.43
C ARG A 386 -3.80 -25.63 15.55
N GLY A 387 -3.82 -25.19 14.29
CA GLY A 387 -2.69 -25.35 13.37
C GLY A 387 -1.40 -24.73 13.90
N ARG A 388 -1.53 -23.66 14.70
CA ARG A 388 -0.41 -22.90 15.29
C ARG A 388 0.30 -23.64 16.42
N THR A 389 -0.41 -24.35 17.30
CA THR A 389 0.27 -25.11 18.39
C THR A 389 1.19 -26.19 17.81
N ASN A 390 0.77 -26.83 16.73
CA ASN A 390 1.58 -27.80 16.00
C ASN A 390 2.76 -27.13 15.26
N TYR A 391 2.54 -25.94 14.69
CA TYR A 391 3.59 -25.17 14.02
C TYR A 391 4.70 -24.72 14.98
N VAL A 392 4.33 -24.19 16.15
CA VAL A 392 5.28 -23.77 17.18
C VAL A 392 6.08 -24.97 17.68
N ARG A 393 5.44 -26.10 17.99
CA ARG A 393 6.13 -27.33 18.38
C ARG A 393 7.14 -27.78 17.34
N LYS A 394 6.80 -27.77 16.05
CA LYS A 394 7.73 -28.15 14.97
C LYS A 394 8.95 -27.24 14.86
N LYS A 395 8.91 -26.02 15.39
CA LYS A 395 10.05 -25.09 15.41
C LYS A 395 10.85 -25.14 16.70
N GLU A 396 10.37 -25.86 17.73
CA GLU A 396 11.16 -26.06 18.93
C GLU A 396 12.36 -26.97 18.61
N PRO A 397 13.58 -26.62 19.07
CA PRO A 397 14.78 -27.40 18.79
C PRO A 397 14.65 -28.85 19.24
N GLN A 398 13.91 -29.07 20.33
CA GLN A 398 13.70 -30.40 20.91
C GLN A 398 12.84 -31.29 20.02
N ALA A 399 11.76 -30.77 19.42
CA ALA A 399 10.91 -31.53 18.51
C ALA A 399 11.58 -31.80 17.14
N LEU A 400 12.43 -30.89 16.66
CA LEU A 400 13.26 -31.11 15.47
C LEU A 400 14.31 -32.20 15.71
N ASN A 401 14.94 -32.18 16.89
CA ASN A 401 15.91 -33.20 17.31
C ASN A 401 15.23 -34.56 17.52
N ASP A 402 14.04 -34.61 18.11
CA ASP A 402 13.27 -35.85 18.30
C ASP A 402 12.81 -36.44 16.97
N ALA A 403 12.35 -35.61 16.03
CA ALA A 403 11.99 -36.03 14.67
C ALA A 403 13.20 -36.54 13.87
N ALA A 404 14.36 -35.89 13.99
CA ALA A 404 15.60 -36.34 13.38
C ALA A 404 16.12 -37.66 13.99
N GLN A 405 15.78 -37.95 15.25
CA GLN A 405 16.09 -39.20 15.94
C GLN A 405 15.02 -40.30 15.72
N GLY A 406 14.01 -40.07 14.89
CA GLY A 406 12.93 -41.04 14.64
C GLY A 406 12.07 -41.34 15.87
N LYS A 407 12.13 -40.49 16.91
CA LYS A 407 11.31 -40.64 18.10
C LYS A 407 9.94 -40.06 17.80
N GLU A 408 8.91 -40.89 17.92
CA GLU A 408 7.53 -40.40 17.91
C GLU A 408 7.37 -39.44 19.09
N THR A 409 7.22 -38.15 18.78
CA THR A 409 6.85 -37.16 19.80
C THR A 409 5.51 -37.57 20.38
N PRO A 410 5.34 -37.61 21.71
CA PRO A 410 4.08 -38.03 22.31
C PRO A 410 3.04 -36.96 21.97
N LEU A 411 2.24 -37.26 20.94
CA LEU A 411 0.95 -36.60 20.71
C LEU A 411 0.22 -36.64 22.04
N GLN A 412 0.07 -35.47 22.67
CA GLN A 412 -0.77 -35.26 23.85
C GLN A 412 -1.98 -36.18 23.75
N LYS A 413 -2.13 -37.08 24.73
CA LYS A 413 -3.24 -38.02 24.88
C LYS A 413 -4.48 -37.40 24.27
N ARG A 414 -4.84 -37.85 23.07
CA ARG A 414 -6.10 -37.47 22.43
C ARG A 414 -7.17 -37.83 23.46
N PHE A 415 -7.78 -36.84 24.10
CA PHE A 415 -9.02 -37.05 24.81
C PHE A 415 -10.08 -37.21 23.73
N ILE A 416 -10.11 -38.39 23.12
CA ILE A 416 -11.24 -38.85 22.34
C ILE A 416 -12.33 -39.03 23.40
N PRO A 417 -13.43 -38.27 23.37
CA PRO A 417 -14.57 -38.60 24.20
C PRO A 417 -15.03 -39.99 23.76
N ARG A 418 -14.74 -41.01 24.58
CA ARG A 418 -15.21 -42.38 24.36
C ARG A 418 -16.69 -42.44 24.69
N ASN A 419 -17.52 -41.93 23.78
CA ASN A 419 -18.92 -42.31 23.68
C ASN A 419 -19.15 -42.72 22.24
N THR A 420 -19.75 -43.90 22.04
CA THR A 420 -19.95 -44.69 20.81
C THR A 420 -18.81 -45.67 20.50
N ILE A 421 -18.96 -47.00 20.38
CA ILE A 421 -20.09 -47.95 20.38
C ILE A 421 -19.53 -49.32 20.84
N ARG A 422 -20.33 -50.11 21.56
CA ARG A 422 -20.13 -51.55 21.80
C ARG A 422 -20.30 -52.33 20.47
N SER A 423 -19.40 -53.28 20.18
CA SER A 423 -19.73 -54.59 19.60
C SER A 423 -18.55 -55.53 19.91
N GLU A 424 -18.69 -56.42 20.88
CA GLU A 424 -19.01 -57.86 20.68
C GLU A 424 -18.06 -58.62 19.74
N ARG A 425 -17.32 -59.58 20.34
CA ARG A 425 -16.53 -60.69 19.77
C ARG A 425 -15.27 -60.25 19.02
N SER A 426 -14.07 -60.80 19.25
CA SER A 426 -13.61 -62.08 19.78
C SER A 426 -12.29 -61.92 20.53
#